data_AF-A0A537UZZ6-F1
#
_entry.id   AF-A0A537UZZ6-F1
#
_cell.length_a   1.000
_cell.length_b   1.000
_cell.length_c   1.000
_cell.angle_alpha   90.00
_cell.angle_beta   90.00
_cell.angle_gamma   90.00
#
_symmetry.space_group_name_H-M   'P 1'
#
loop_
_entity.id
_entity.type
_entity.pdbx_description
1 polymer ?
#
loop_
_entity_poly.entity_id
_entity_poly.type
_entity_poly.pdbx_seq_one_letter_code
_entity_poly.pdbx_strand_id
1 'polypeptide(L)' 'MTISGETDEVALAHDIVEVHGAGAAAVARENARTAALAGQPMLAKSWIRILGAIQRQQADKAATLPDDA' A
#
# COMPACT_ATOMS: atom_id res chain seq x y z
N MET A 1 22.04 9.25 -2.67
CA MET A 1 21.52 8.66 -1.41
C MET A 1 20.00 8.63 -1.53
N THR A 2 19.41 7.49 -1.90
CA THR A 2 17.98 7.35 -2.26
C THR A 2 17.23 6.32 -1.40
N ILE A 3 17.79 5.97 -0.24
CA ILE A 3 17.27 4.90 0.63
C ILE A 3 16.01 5.34 1.41
N SER A 4 15.76 6.65 1.54
CA SER A 4 14.62 7.18 2.31
C SER A 4 13.27 6.84 1.67
N GLY A 5 13.13 6.98 0.35
CA GLY A 5 11.82 6.86 -0.31
C GLY A 5 11.17 5.46 -0.23
N GLU A 6 11.95 4.39 -0.28
CA GLU A 6 11.39 3.02 -0.14
C GLU A 6 11.04 2.68 1.31
N THR A 7 11.80 3.19 2.28
CA THR A 7 11.50 3.00 3.70
C THR A 7 10.22 3.73 4.08
N ASP A 8 10.04 4.96 3.57
CA ASP A 8 8.86 5.77 3.80
C ASP A 8 7.59 5.15 3.18
N GLU A 9 7.71 4.53 2.00
CA GLU A 9 6.59 3.83 1.35
C GLU A 9 6.14 2.57 2.11
N VAL A 10 7.07 1.83 2.71
CA VAL A 10 6.75 0.64 3.50
C VAL A 10 6.10 1.03 4.83
N ALA A 11 6.60 2.07 5.50
CA ALA A 11 6.00 2.61 6.72
C ALA A 11 4.57 3.10 6.43
N LEU A 12 4.39 3.87 5.36
CA LEU A 12 3.06 4.34 4.95
C LEU A 12 2.12 3.19 4.59
N ALA A 13 2.61 2.13 3.93
CA ALA A 13 1.80 0.94 3.66
C ALA A 13 1.29 0.28 4.94
N HIS A 14 2.14 0.16 5.96
CA HIS A 14 1.77 -0.37 7.28
C HIS A 14 0.69 0.49 7.94
N ASP A 15 0.89 1.81 7.98
CA ASP A 15 -0.06 2.75 8.60
C ASP A 15 -1.43 2.69 7.91
N ILE A 16 -1.46 2.58 6.57
CA ILE A 16 -2.72 2.45 5.82
C ILE A 16 -3.41 1.12 6.15
N VAL A 17 -2.68 0.00 6.30
CA VAL A 17 -3.26 -1.28 6.73
C VAL A 17 -3.79 -1.20 8.16
N GLU A 18 -3.08 -0.52 9.06
CA GLU A 18 -3.50 -0.34 10.45
C GLU A 18 -4.81 0.47 10.53
N VAL A 19 -4.92 1.56 9.76
CA VAL A 19 -6.10 2.44 9.77
C VAL A 19 -7.28 1.86 9.00
N HIS A 20 -7.04 1.27 7.82
CA HIS A 20 -8.11 0.90 6.87
C HIS A 20 -8.36 -0.61 6.78
N GLY A 21 -7.53 -1.46 7.39
CA GLY A 21 -7.68 -2.91 7.37
C GLY A 21 -7.79 -3.47 5.95
N ALA A 22 -8.85 -4.22 5.68
CA ALA A 22 -9.13 -4.79 4.35
C ALA A 22 -9.30 -3.72 3.25
N GLY A 23 -9.71 -2.49 3.62
CA GLY A 23 -9.88 -1.38 2.68
C GLY A 23 -8.59 -0.72 2.21
N ALA A 24 -7.45 -1.03 2.83
CA ALA A 24 -6.16 -0.37 2.57
C ALA A 24 -5.75 -0.40 1.08
N ALA A 25 -5.96 -1.54 0.41
CA ALA A 25 -5.62 -1.69 -1.01
C ALA A 25 -6.47 -0.78 -1.92
N ALA A 26 -7.74 -0.56 -1.58
CA ALA A 26 -8.62 0.34 -2.32
C ALA A 26 -8.16 1.80 -2.18
N VAL A 27 -7.76 2.20 -0.97
CA VAL A 27 -7.23 3.55 -0.68
C VAL A 27 -5.98 3.84 -1.49
N ALA A 28 -4.98 2.95 -1.46
CA ALA A 28 -3.74 3.14 -2.20
C ALA A 28 -3.97 3.17 -3.73
N ARG A 29 -4.90 2.35 -4.23
CA ARG A 29 -5.29 2.34 -5.65
C ARG A 29 -5.95 3.65 -6.07
N GLU A 30 -6.85 4.19 -5.25
CA GLU A 30 -7.54 5.44 -5.57
C GLU A 30 -6.56 6.63 -5.54
N ASN A 31 -5.63 6.64 -4.61
CA ASN A 31 -4.56 7.65 -4.57
C ASN A 31 -3.63 7.55 -5.79
N ALA A 32 -3.26 6.33 -6.22
CA ALA A 32 -2.49 6.13 -7.45
C ALA A 32 -3.23 6.68 -8.67
N ARG A 33 -4.53 6.41 -8.77
CA ARG A 33 -5.39 6.91 -9.85
C ARG A 33 -5.47 8.44 -9.83
N THR A 34 -5.72 9.02 -8.66
CA THR A 34 -5.80 10.48 -8.47
C THR A 34 -4.50 11.16 -8.87
N ALA A 35 -3.35 10.64 -8.44
CA ALA A 35 -2.04 11.17 -8.82
C ALA A 35 -1.79 11.07 -10.33
N ALA A 36 -2.21 9.98 -10.97
CA ALA A 36 -2.11 9.84 -12.42
C ALA A 36 -2.97 10.85 -13.17
N LEU A 37 -4.22 11.04 -12.73
CA LEU A 37 -5.15 12.03 -13.30
C LEU A 37 -4.67 13.47 -13.09
N ALA A 38 -3.96 13.73 -11.99
CA ALA A 38 -3.34 15.02 -11.70
C ALA A 38 -2.01 15.26 -12.45
N GLY A 39 -1.56 14.33 -13.30
CA GLY A 39 -0.31 14.46 -14.05
C GLY A 39 0.95 14.33 -13.17
N GLN A 40 0.87 13.60 -12.06
CA GLN A 40 1.97 13.38 -11.11
C GLN A 40 2.52 11.93 -11.22
N PRO A 41 3.29 11.59 -12.27
CA PRO A 41 3.68 10.21 -12.56
C PRO A 41 4.58 9.58 -11.50
N MET A 42 5.42 10.37 -10.81
CA MET A 42 6.28 9.85 -9.74
C MET A 42 5.47 9.46 -8.51
N LEU A 43 4.50 10.29 -8.14
CA LEU A 43 3.60 10.00 -7.02
C LEU A 43 2.69 8.80 -7.32
N ALA A 44 2.19 8.69 -8.55
CA ALA A 44 1.41 7.52 -8.96
C ALA A 44 2.22 6.22 -8.85
N LYS A 45 3.51 6.22 -9.27
CA LYS A 45 4.39 5.06 -9.11
C LYS A 45 4.67 4.73 -7.64
N SER A 46 4.84 5.74 -6.79
CA SER A 46 4.98 5.57 -5.35
C SER A 46 3.76 4.86 -4.75
N TRP A 47 2.55 5.32 -5.08
CA TRP A 47 1.31 4.67 -4.65
C TRP A 47 1.13 3.24 -5.17
N ILE A 48 1.61 2.93 -6.38
CA ILE A 48 1.62 1.55 -6.89
C ILE A 48 2.57 0.65 -6.08
N ARG A 49 3.73 1.16 -5.65
CA ARG A 49 4.65 0.41 -4.78
C ARG A 49 4.04 0.16 -3.40
N ILE A 50 3.42 1.19 -2.81
CA ILE A 50 2.67 1.10 -1.56
C ILE A 50 1.55 0.06 -1.67
N LEU A 51 0.76 0.09 -2.76
CA LEU A 51 -0.29 -0.89 -3.03
C LEU A 51 0.26 -2.33 -3.05
N GLY A 52 1.40 -2.54 -3.71
CA GLY A 52 2.05 -3.85 -3.71
C GLY A 52 2.50 -4.30 -2.32
N ALA A 53 2.99 -3.38 -1.47
CA ALA A 53 3.34 -3.69 -0.09
C ALA A 53 2.11 -4.05 0.76
N ILE A 54 1.02 -3.30 0.62
CA ILE A 54 -0.26 -3.57 1.29
C ILE A 54 -0.79 -4.96 0.92
N GLN A 55 -0.80 -5.31 -0.38
CA GLN A 55 -1.28 -6.60 -0.85
C GLN A 55 -0.48 -7.77 -0.28
N ARG A 56 0.85 -7.63 -0.17
CA ARG A 56 1.71 -8.64 0.47
C ARG A 56 1.37 -8.78 1.95
N GLN A 57 1.35 -7.68 2.70
CA GLN A 57 1.04 -7.72 4.13
C GLN A 57 -0.34 -8.36 4.41
N GLN A 58 -1.35 -8.03 3.61
CA GLN A 58 -2.68 -8.62 3.76
C GLN A 58 -2.70 -10.11 3.41
N ALA A 59 -1.98 -10.53 2.36
CA ALA A 59 -1.85 -11.95 2.01
C ALA A 59 -1.11 -12.73 3.11
N ASP A 60 -0.04 -12.17 3.66
CA ASP A 60 0.73 -12.77 4.76
C ASP A 60 -0.13 -12.89 6.02
N LYS A 61 -0.91 -11.85 6.34
CA LYS A 61 -1.87 -11.87 7.45
C LYS A 61 -2.96 -12.93 7.25
N ALA A 62 -3.51 -13.05 6.04
CA ALA A 62 -4.50 -14.06 5.71
C ALA A 62 -3.94 -15.49 5.79
N ALA A 63 -2.68 -15.70 5.39
CA ALA A 63 -2.00 -16.98 5.50
C ALA A 63 -1.66 -17.37 6.96
N THR A 64 -1.58 -16.39 7.86
CA THR A 64 -1.25 -16.61 9.28
C THR A 64 -2.48 -16.83 10.15
N LEU A 65 -3.69 -16.47 9.67
CA LEU A 65 -4.95 -16.81 10.32
C LEU A 65 -5.31 -18.26 9.93
N PRO A 66 -5.24 -19.25 10.85
CA PRO A 66 -5.70 -20.59 10.55
C PRO A 66 -7.21 -20.59 10.34
N ASP A 67 -7.64 -21.49 9.46
CA ASP A 67 -9.04 -21.82 9.17
C ASP A 67 -9.67 -22.51 10.40
N ASP A 68 -9.88 -21.77 11.49
CA ASP A 68 -10.67 -22.23 12.63
C ASP A 68 -12.14 -21.95 12.33
N ALA A 69 -12.75 -22.91 11.63
CA ALA A 69 -14.20 -23.06 11.44
C ALA A 69 -14.70 -24.34 12.13
#